data_AF-A0A940W218-F1
#
_entry.id   AF-A0A940W218-F1
#
_cell.length_a   1.000
_cell.length_b   1.000
_cell.length_c   1.000
_cell.angle_alpha   90.00
_cell.angle_beta   90.00
_cell.angle_gamma   90.00
#
_symmetry.space_group_name_H-M   'P 1'
#
loop_
_entity.id
_entity.type
_entity.pdbx_description
1 polymer ?
#
loop_
_entity_poly.entity_id
_entity_poly.type
_entity_poly.pdbx_seq_one_letter_code
_entity_poly.pdbx_strand_id
1 'polypeptide(L)'
;MSIKIAVIGANPANVEEIENVVVESLAGGIEIETATIDSFRHLTDADLYVCLVNRQEQMEEVFGSEKVVALEFVPPVEYFLALSKIPAGTPVLVINNSIAGTRVLMEHLRKYDLMHLDYDVVAYDEMEPATIAHKIASAAFITGGSSYVGPGKDLYKKFGPYLAKDTTILVSPPRIATPSSISRLCQAYSRLQHDAVLDELKRLASIDYLTQIPNRRTCDEVLCREWNRARREQTTLSIAMLDLDFFKHYNDHYGHTAGDECLQSIAATINSALRRPADFCARYGGEEFVVILPNTDSDGAIKVLEAMRQ
;
A
#
# COMPACT_ATOMS: atom_id res chain seq x y z
N MET A 1 0.69 8.07 -12.28
CA MET A 1 0.17 8.16 -10.90
C MET A 1 1.19 7.48 -10.01
N SER A 2 1.58 8.11 -8.92
CA SER A 2 2.57 7.56 -7.98
C SER A 2 1.82 7.01 -6.77
N ILE A 3 2.13 5.77 -6.35
CA ILE A 3 1.55 5.18 -5.13
C ILE A 3 2.45 5.56 -3.96
N LYS A 4 1.86 6.15 -2.93
CA LYS A 4 2.59 6.61 -1.74
C LYS A 4 2.72 5.47 -0.73
N ILE A 5 3.94 5.05 -0.44
CA ILE A 5 4.26 3.95 0.47
C ILE A 5 5.00 4.49 1.68
N ALA A 6 4.46 4.25 2.86
CA ALA A 6 5.12 4.55 4.13
C ALA A 6 5.90 3.33 4.63
N VAL A 7 7.21 3.46 4.83
CA VAL A 7 8.07 2.42 5.39
C VAL A 7 8.37 2.72 6.85
N ILE A 8 7.99 1.79 7.74
CA ILE A 8 8.11 1.96 9.19
C ILE A 8 8.99 0.86 9.79
N GLY A 9 10.16 1.27 10.28
CA GLY A 9 11.13 0.37 10.94
C GLY A 9 11.21 0.60 12.46
N ALA A 10 11.78 -0.36 13.18
CA ALA A 10 12.05 -0.17 14.62
C ALA A 10 13.18 0.85 14.87
N ASN A 11 14.11 0.98 13.93
CA ASN A 11 15.25 1.91 13.94
C ASN A 11 15.66 2.21 12.49
N PRO A 12 16.60 3.15 12.24
CA PRO A 12 16.99 3.53 10.89
C PRO A 12 17.54 2.39 10.03
N ALA A 13 18.26 1.42 10.62
CA ALA A 13 18.76 0.27 9.88
C ALA A 13 17.63 -0.66 9.40
N ASN A 14 16.57 -0.82 10.21
CA ASN A 14 15.39 -1.58 9.78
C ASN A 14 14.55 -0.83 8.75
N VAL A 15 14.52 0.50 8.81
CA VAL A 15 13.89 1.31 7.76
C VAL A 15 14.57 1.05 6.42
N GLU A 16 15.90 1.19 6.37
CA GLU A 16 16.70 0.95 5.16
C GLU A 16 16.51 -0.48 4.62
N GLU A 17 16.50 -1.48 5.51
CA GLU A 17 16.28 -2.88 5.15
C GLU A 17 14.91 -3.13 4.49
N ILE A 18 13.84 -2.53 5.02
CA ILE A 18 12.49 -2.65 4.45
C ILE A 18 12.41 -1.87 3.13
N GLU A 19 12.93 -0.64 3.12
CA GLU A 19 12.94 0.24 1.95
C GLU A 19 13.63 -0.42 0.75
N ASN A 20 14.79 -1.04 0.96
CA ASN A 20 15.49 -1.78 -0.09
C ASN A 20 14.62 -2.88 -0.69
N VAL A 21 13.93 -3.67 0.13
CA VAL A 21 13.02 -4.72 -0.37
C VAL A 21 11.85 -4.11 -1.15
N VAL A 22 11.28 -3.00 -0.68
CA VAL A 22 10.18 -2.30 -1.37
C VAL A 22 10.65 -1.80 -2.74
N VAL A 23 11.80 -1.14 -2.81
CA VAL A 23 12.37 -0.59 -4.04
C VAL A 23 12.75 -1.70 -5.03
N GLU A 24 13.36 -2.79 -4.56
CA GLU A 24 13.79 -3.91 -5.40
C GLU A 24 12.60 -4.74 -5.91
N SER A 25 11.52 -4.86 -5.12
CA SER A 25 10.38 -5.73 -5.44
C SER A 25 9.32 -5.05 -6.32
N LEU A 26 9.25 -3.72 -6.33
CA LEU A 26 8.20 -2.97 -7.01
C LEU A 26 8.73 -2.29 -8.28
N ALA A 27 7.98 -2.37 -9.37
CA ALA A 27 8.41 -1.96 -10.72
C ALA A 27 8.44 -0.42 -10.97
N GLY A 28 8.72 0.39 -9.94
CA GLY A 28 8.70 1.85 -9.99
C GLY A 28 7.29 2.45 -9.92
N GLY A 29 7.18 3.79 -9.94
CA GLY A 29 5.90 4.51 -9.77
C GLY A 29 5.46 4.61 -8.31
N ILE A 30 6.42 4.64 -7.38
CA ILE A 30 6.19 4.75 -5.94
C ILE A 30 6.86 6.01 -5.39
N GLU A 31 6.21 6.63 -4.42
CA GLU A 31 6.78 7.66 -3.56
C GLU A 31 6.95 7.06 -2.17
N ILE A 32 8.18 7.05 -1.65
CA ILE A 32 8.46 6.45 -0.35
C ILE A 32 8.62 7.55 0.70
N GLU A 33 7.92 7.39 1.81
CA GLU A 33 8.13 8.16 3.03
C GLU A 33 8.55 7.21 4.15
N THR A 34 9.54 7.59 4.95
CA THR A 34 10.13 6.69 5.94
C THR A 34 10.02 7.24 7.35
N ALA A 35 9.80 6.36 8.32
CA ALA A 35 9.79 6.71 9.73
C ALA A 35 10.26 5.54 10.60
N THR A 36 10.66 5.86 11.83
CA THR A 36 10.83 4.85 12.87
C THR A 36 9.56 4.71 13.71
N ILE A 37 9.53 3.69 14.55
CA ILE A 37 8.42 3.47 15.50
C ILE A 37 8.20 4.63 16.48
N ASP A 38 9.20 5.49 16.66
CA ASP A 38 9.10 6.66 17.53
C ASP A 38 8.51 7.89 16.82
N SER A 39 8.52 7.90 15.49
CA SER A 39 8.14 9.07 14.68
C SER A 39 6.98 8.83 13.72
N PHE A 40 6.54 7.60 13.47
CA PHE A 40 5.60 7.26 12.38
C PHE A 40 4.20 7.89 12.42
N ARG A 41 3.75 8.45 13.55
CA ARG A 41 2.36 8.93 13.73
C ARG A 41 1.94 10.07 12.80
N HIS A 42 2.87 10.77 12.16
CA HIS A 42 2.58 11.82 11.19
C HIS A 42 2.25 11.28 9.79
N LEU A 43 2.57 10.01 9.51
CA LEU A 43 2.35 9.36 8.24
C LEU A 43 0.88 8.90 8.15
N THR A 44 -0.05 9.80 7.83
CA THR A 44 -1.49 9.44 7.75
C THR A 44 -2.03 9.30 6.34
N ASP A 45 -1.24 9.70 5.34
CA ASP A 45 -1.67 9.89 3.96
C ASP A 45 -1.02 8.91 2.97
N ALA A 46 -0.45 7.80 3.46
CA ALA A 46 0.06 6.77 2.57
C ALA A 46 -1.06 5.84 2.07
N ASP A 47 -0.89 5.37 0.83
CA ASP A 47 -1.75 4.35 0.22
C ASP A 47 -1.48 2.97 0.83
N LEU A 48 -0.22 2.72 1.21
CA LEU A 48 0.25 1.48 1.79
C LEU A 48 1.29 1.72 2.88
N TYR A 49 1.20 0.98 3.98
CA TYR A 49 2.15 0.99 5.09
C TYR A 49 2.90 -0.34 5.15
N VAL A 50 4.23 -0.28 5.12
CA VAL A 50 5.09 -1.47 5.15
C VAL A 50 5.92 -1.48 6.43
N CYS A 51 5.86 -2.57 7.17
CA CYS A 51 6.55 -2.73 8.45
C CYS A 51 7.11 -4.14 8.64
N LEU A 52 7.77 -4.40 9.76
CA LEU A 52 8.18 -5.75 10.17
C LEU A 52 6.99 -6.54 10.73
N VAL A 53 6.97 -7.87 10.53
CA VAL A 53 5.90 -8.76 11.01
C VAL A 53 5.63 -8.68 12.51
N ASN A 54 6.64 -8.43 13.33
CA ASN A 54 6.47 -8.27 14.78
C ASN A 54 5.84 -6.92 15.18
N ARG A 55 5.55 -6.04 14.23
CA ARG A 55 4.85 -4.75 14.41
C ARG A 55 3.53 -4.68 13.67
N GLN A 56 3.12 -5.75 13.00
CA GLN A 56 1.91 -5.76 12.17
C GLN A 56 0.67 -5.32 12.95
N GLU A 57 0.36 -5.99 14.06
CA GLU A 57 -0.81 -5.69 14.90
C GLU A 57 -0.84 -4.21 15.34
N GLN A 58 0.29 -3.69 15.80
CA GLN A 58 0.44 -2.29 16.19
C GLN A 58 0.19 -1.32 15.02
N MET A 59 0.61 -1.66 13.80
CA MET A 59 0.38 -0.82 12.62
C MET A 59 -1.08 -0.91 12.16
N GLU A 60 -1.68 -2.10 12.21
CA GLU A 60 -3.08 -2.32 11.81
C GLU A 60 -4.05 -1.57 12.72
N GLU A 61 -3.76 -1.48 14.02
CA GLU A 61 -4.53 -0.66 14.98
C GLU A 61 -4.54 0.83 14.61
N VAL A 62 -3.46 1.33 14.00
CA VAL A 62 -3.31 2.76 13.67
C VAL A 62 -3.80 3.08 12.26
N PHE A 63 -3.52 2.21 11.29
CA PHE A 63 -3.70 2.50 9.86
C PHE A 63 -4.77 1.65 9.16
N GLY A 64 -5.32 0.65 9.83
CA GLY A 64 -6.27 -0.30 9.25
C GLY A 64 -5.57 -1.50 8.59
N SER A 65 -6.12 -2.69 8.81
CA SER A 65 -5.59 -3.96 8.29
C SER A 65 -5.48 -4.03 6.76
N GLU A 66 -6.31 -3.26 6.06
CA GLU A 66 -6.37 -3.23 4.60
C GLU A 66 -5.21 -2.46 3.96
N LYS A 67 -4.53 -1.60 4.72
CA LYS A 67 -3.41 -0.77 4.24
C LYS A 67 -2.05 -1.21 4.74
N VAL A 68 -1.98 -2.23 5.59
CA VAL A 68 -0.73 -2.66 6.22
C VAL A 68 -0.21 -3.94 5.56
N VAL A 69 1.06 -3.93 5.18
CA VAL A 69 1.81 -5.11 4.75
C VAL A 69 3.01 -5.31 5.64
N ALA A 70 3.13 -6.51 6.17
CA ALA A 70 4.26 -6.92 7.00
C ALA A 70 5.27 -7.75 6.23
N LEU A 71 6.54 -7.36 6.31
CA LEU A 71 7.68 -8.13 5.85
C LEU A 71 8.23 -9.02 6.96
N GLU A 72 8.42 -10.31 6.63
CA GLU A 72 9.13 -11.25 7.47
C GLU A 72 10.55 -11.40 6.90
N PHE A 73 11.56 -11.21 7.74
CA PHE A 73 12.96 -11.38 7.35
C PHE A 73 13.55 -12.58 8.06
N VAL A 74 14.21 -13.46 7.31
CA VAL A 74 14.85 -14.67 7.82
C VAL A 74 16.27 -14.79 7.30
N PRO A 75 17.20 -15.38 8.06
CA PRO A 75 18.50 -15.76 7.51
C PRO A 75 18.34 -16.64 6.25
N PRO A 76 19.25 -16.55 5.27
CA PRO A 76 19.20 -17.39 4.08
C PRO A 76 19.30 -18.88 4.42
N VAL A 77 18.72 -19.74 3.58
CA VAL A 77 18.63 -21.19 3.83
C VAL A 77 20.03 -21.83 3.92
N GLU A 78 20.99 -21.30 3.19
CA GLU A 78 22.39 -21.76 3.16
C GLU A 78 23.04 -21.71 4.54
N TYR A 79 22.65 -20.74 5.37
CA TYR A 79 23.13 -20.62 6.75
C TYR A 79 22.65 -21.80 7.61
N PHE A 80 21.37 -22.16 7.52
CA PHE A 80 20.81 -23.30 8.24
C PHE A 80 21.38 -24.63 7.72
N LEU A 81 21.62 -24.76 6.41
CA LEU A 81 22.28 -25.91 5.81
C LEU A 81 23.75 -26.06 6.25
N ALA A 82 24.43 -24.96 6.58
CA ALA A 82 25.78 -25.03 7.14
C ALA A 82 25.75 -25.58 8.57
N LEU A 83 24.79 -25.15 9.38
CA LEU A 83 24.59 -25.65 10.75
C LEU A 83 24.15 -27.12 10.77
N SER A 84 23.29 -27.56 9.85
CA SER A 84 22.79 -28.94 9.80
C SER A 84 23.86 -29.99 9.50
N LYS A 85 25.05 -29.57 9.05
CA LYS A 85 26.19 -30.46 8.78
C LYS A 85 27.03 -30.74 10.03
N ILE A 86 26.78 -30.01 11.13
CA ILE A 86 27.49 -30.22 12.39
C ILE A 86 26.97 -31.50 13.05
N PRO A 87 27.85 -32.36 13.61
CA PRO A 87 27.42 -33.57 14.31
C PRO A 87 26.47 -33.29 15.48
N ALA A 88 25.51 -34.19 15.71
CA ALA A 88 24.58 -34.07 16.84
C ALA A 88 25.30 -34.06 18.20
N GLY A 89 24.77 -33.29 19.14
CA GLY A 89 25.34 -33.06 20.48
C GLY A 89 26.55 -32.13 20.50
N THR A 90 26.96 -31.58 19.34
CA THR A 90 28.09 -30.64 19.30
C THR A 90 27.69 -29.31 19.94
N PRO A 91 28.50 -28.77 20.88
CA PRO A 91 28.28 -27.45 21.45
C PRO A 91 28.48 -26.34 20.41
N VAL A 92 27.49 -25.46 20.28
CA VAL A 92 27.50 -24.29 19.39
C VAL A 92 27.15 -23.04 20.18
N LEU A 93 28.06 -22.06 20.17
CA LEU A 93 27.87 -20.79 20.85
C LEU A 93 27.16 -19.79 19.92
N VAL A 94 25.97 -19.36 20.30
CA VAL A 94 25.17 -18.36 19.58
C VAL A 94 25.45 -16.97 20.14
N ILE A 95 25.92 -16.06 19.31
CA ILE A 95 26.25 -14.69 19.69
C ILE A 95 25.25 -13.71 19.06
N ASN A 96 24.66 -12.86 19.91
CA ASN A 96 23.83 -11.73 19.49
C ASN A 96 24.07 -10.52 20.42
N ASN A 97 23.51 -9.36 20.11
CA ASN A 97 23.65 -8.16 20.95
C ASN A 97 22.83 -8.24 22.25
N SER A 98 21.68 -8.89 22.21
CA SER A 98 20.70 -8.94 23.31
C SER A 98 20.14 -10.36 23.50
N ILE A 99 19.65 -10.67 24.71
CA ILE A 99 18.95 -11.94 24.98
C ILE A 99 17.72 -12.06 24.08
N ALA A 100 16.98 -10.98 23.87
CA ALA A 100 15.82 -10.98 22.96
C ALA A 100 16.23 -11.39 21.53
N GLY A 101 17.34 -10.86 21.01
CA GLY A 101 17.88 -11.26 19.71
C GLY A 101 18.30 -12.73 19.66
N THR A 102 18.91 -13.26 20.73
CA THR A 102 19.25 -14.70 20.79
C THR A 102 18.00 -15.58 20.73
N ARG A 103 16.90 -15.19 21.39
CA ARG A 103 15.64 -15.94 21.39
C ARG A 103 15.04 -16.06 19.98
N VAL A 104 15.03 -14.96 19.22
CA VAL A 104 14.54 -14.95 17.82
C VAL A 104 15.36 -15.92 16.97
N LEU A 105 16.68 -15.89 17.07
CA LEU A 105 17.53 -16.82 16.33
C LEU A 105 17.28 -18.28 16.75
N MET A 106 17.13 -18.55 18.05
CA MET A 106 16.79 -19.89 18.56
C MET A 106 15.44 -20.40 18.05
N GLU A 107 14.44 -19.54 17.90
CA GLU A 107 13.15 -19.91 17.29
C GLU A 107 13.31 -20.34 15.83
N HIS A 108 14.12 -19.62 15.04
CA HIS A 108 14.44 -20.06 13.69
C HIS A 108 15.17 -21.40 13.68
N LEU A 109 16.20 -21.57 14.51
CA LEU A 109 16.94 -22.84 14.59
C LEU A 109 15.99 -24.01 14.92
N ARG A 110 15.00 -23.80 15.79
CA ARG A 110 13.96 -24.80 16.09
C ARG A 110 13.05 -25.06 14.89
N LYS A 111 12.62 -24.00 14.19
CA LYS A 111 11.78 -24.10 12.98
C LYS A 111 12.46 -24.89 11.85
N TYR A 112 13.78 -24.86 11.77
CA TYR A 112 14.59 -25.61 10.79
C TYR A 112 15.12 -26.95 11.32
N ASP A 113 14.59 -27.46 12.44
CA ASP A 113 14.94 -28.76 13.01
C ASP A 113 16.43 -28.93 13.39
N LEU A 114 17.05 -27.84 13.86
CA LEU A 114 18.48 -27.82 14.23
C LEU A 114 18.72 -28.08 15.73
N MET A 115 17.72 -28.54 16.48
CA MET A 115 17.86 -28.83 17.91
C MET A 115 18.66 -30.11 18.22
N HIS A 116 19.26 -30.73 17.20
CA HIS A 116 20.25 -31.79 17.38
C HIS A 116 21.60 -31.26 17.89
N LEU A 117 21.81 -29.93 17.88
CA LEU A 117 23.00 -29.25 18.40
C LEU A 117 22.76 -28.75 19.82
N ASP A 118 23.84 -28.67 20.62
CA ASP A 118 23.77 -28.14 21.98
C ASP A 118 24.11 -26.65 21.98
N TYR A 119 23.10 -25.79 22.13
CA TYR A 119 23.27 -24.35 22.01
C TYR A 119 23.51 -23.68 23.35
N ASP A 120 24.59 -22.90 23.42
CA ASP A 120 24.82 -21.93 24.48
C ASP A 120 24.73 -20.51 23.89
N VAL A 121 24.28 -19.54 24.68
CA VAL A 121 24.01 -18.18 24.20
C VAL A 121 24.92 -17.15 24.86
N VAL A 122 25.33 -16.16 24.06
CA VAL A 122 26.04 -14.96 24.49
C VAL A 122 25.29 -13.75 23.98
N ALA A 123 24.75 -12.97 24.91
CA ALA A 123 24.19 -11.65 24.65
C ALA A 123 25.26 -10.60 24.98
N TYR A 124 25.83 -10.01 23.93
CA TYR A 124 27.01 -9.16 24.02
C TYR A 124 26.83 -7.98 25.00
N ASP A 125 25.71 -7.25 24.89
CA ASP A 125 25.48 -6.01 25.62
C ASP A 125 24.88 -6.24 27.03
N GLU A 126 24.54 -7.49 27.35
CA GLU A 126 23.80 -7.87 28.56
C GLU A 126 24.58 -8.85 29.46
N MET A 127 25.82 -9.18 29.10
CA MET A 127 26.67 -10.11 29.84
C MET A 127 28.03 -9.51 30.19
N GLU A 128 28.57 -9.92 31.34
CA GLU A 128 29.90 -9.50 31.79
C GLU A 128 31.01 -9.96 30.83
N PRO A 129 31.95 -9.07 30.43
CA PRO A 129 32.99 -9.40 29.45
C PRO A 129 33.84 -10.62 29.81
N ALA A 130 34.13 -10.85 31.10
CA ALA A 130 34.88 -12.01 31.56
C ALA A 130 34.13 -13.34 31.30
N THR A 131 32.81 -13.34 31.48
CA THR A 131 31.94 -14.48 31.19
C THR A 131 31.90 -14.77 29.69
N ILE A 132 31.83 -13.72 28.87
CA ILE A 132 31.85 -13.85 27.42
C ILE A 132 33.19 -14.42 26.95
N ALA A 133 34.31 -13.88 27.42
CA ALA A 133 35.64 -14.37 27.09
C ALA A 133 35.83 -15.84 27.47
N HIS A 134 35.32 -16.26 28.63
CA HIS A 134 35.37 -17.65 29.07
C HIS A 134 34.59 -18.58 28.14
N LYS A 135 33.33 -18.23 27.79
CA LYS A 135 32.50 -19.02 26.87
C LYS A 135 33.11 -19.12 25.47
N ILE A 136 33.67 -18.01 24.95
CA ILE A 136 34.32 -17.96 23.64
C ILE A 136 35.59 -18.83 23.61
N ALA A 137 36.39 -18.83 24.67
CA ALA A 137 37.65 -19.56 24.73
C ALA A 137 37.51 -21.08 24.62
N SER A 138 36.35 -21.63 25.00
CA SER A 138 36.04 -23.07 24.89
C SER A 138 35.19 -23.42 23.67
N ALA A 139 34.76 -22.45 22.87
CA ALA A 139 33.80 -22.69 21.80
C ALA A 139 34.47 -23.28 20.54
N ALA A 140 34.10 -24.52 20.20
CA ALA A 140 34.49 -25.16 18.94
C ALA A 140 33.73 -24.56 17.74
N PHE A 141 32.46 -24.22 17.93
CA PHE A 141 31.60 -23.60 16.93
C PHE A 141 30.98 -22.32 17.49
N ILE A 142 31.04 -21.24 16.71
CA ILE A 142 30.41 -19.96 17.04
C ILE A 142 29.51 -19.55 15.87
N THR A 143 28.32 -19.05 16.16
CA THR A 143 27.40 -18.56 15.14
C THR A 143 26.68 -17.29 15.57
N GLY A 144 26.27 -16.46 14.60
CA GLY A 144 25.63 -15.17 14.88
C GLY A 144 25.52 -14.28 13.65
N GLY A 145 24.92 -13.10 13.81
CA GLY A 145 24.76 -12.13 12.73
C GLY A 145 26.09 -11.58 12.20
N SER A 146 26.20 -11.38 10.88
CA SER A 146 27.39 -10.82 10.22
C SER A 146 27.85 -9.47 10.78
N SER A 147 26.95 -8.68 11.36
CA SER A 147 27.26 -7.43 12.05
C SER A 147 28.14 -7.61 13.30
N TYR A 148 28.13 -8.80 13.91
CA TYR A 148 28.79 -9.09 15.19
C TYR A 148 29.90 -10.13 15.08
N VAL A 149 29.62 -11.25 14.41
CA VAL A 149 30.57 -12.37 14.28
C VAL A 149 31.35 -12.37 12.97
N GLY A 150 31.10 -11.40 12.09
CA GLY A 150 31.84 -11.26 10.83
C GLY A 150 33.30 -10.82 11.05
N PRO A 151 34.22 -11.09 10.10
CA PRO A 151 35.60 -10.64 10.18
C PRO A 151 35.71 -9.13 10.43
N GLY A 152 36.52 -8.74 11.42
CA GLY A 152 36.71 -7.34 11.79
C GLY A 152 35.53 -6.68 12.53
N LYS A 153 34.52 -7.46 12.93
CA LYS A 153 33.41 -7.01 13.79
C LYS A 153 33.68 -7.25 15.27
N ASP A 154 32.69 -7.00 16.10
CA ASP A 154 32.80 -6.95 17.56
C ASP A 154 33.39 -8.20 18.20
N LEU A 155 33.06 -9.39 17.68
CA LEU A 155 33.67 -10.64 18.13
C LEU A 155 35.19 -10.59 18.04
N TYR A 156 35.72 -10.23 16.87
CA TYR A 156 37.16 -10.17 16.62
C TYR A 156 37.82 -8.97 17.33
N LYS A 157 37.16 -7.80 17.29
CA LYS A 157 37.71 -6.57 17.87
C LYS A 157 37.84 -6.66 19.39
N LYS A 158 36.84 -7.25 20.06
CA LYS A 158 36.74 -7.22 21.52
C LYS A 158 37.17 -8.54 22.16
N PHE A 159 36.99 -9.68 21.48
CA PHE A 159 37.31 -11.02 22.01
C PHE A 159 38.24 -11.85 21.13
N GLY A 160 38.80 -11.28 20.05
CA GLY A 160 39.73 -11.96 19.16
C GLY A 160 40.86 -12.73 19.87
N PRO A 161 41.53 -12.16 20.90
CA PRO A 161 42.57 -12.86 21.64
C PRO A 161 42.11 -14.11 22.40
N TYR A 162 40.82 -14.24 22.69
CA TYR A 162 40.24 -15.37 23.42
C TYR A 162 39.70 -16.46 22.49
N LEU A 163 39.63 -16.23 21.17
CA LEU A 163 39.17 -17.26 20.23
C LEU A 163 40.15 -18.44 20.21
N ALA A 164 39.63 -19.65 20.36
CA ALA A 164 40.47 -20.84 20.18
C ALA A 164 40.91 -20.95 18.71
N LYS A 165 42.13 -21.46 18.47
CA LYS A 165 42.72 -21.53 17.12
C LYS A 165 41.89 -22.35 16.13
N ASP A 166 41.18 -23.35 16.63
CA ASP A 166 40.39 -24.29 15.82
C ASP A 166 38.90 -23.96 15.84
N THR A 167 38.50 -22.77 16.35
CA THR A 167 37.10 -22.35 16.38
C THR A 167 36.58 -22.14 14.96
N THR A 168 35.49 -22.84 14.61
CA THR A 168 34.75 -22.63 13.37
C THR A 168 33.67 -21.57 13.58
N ILE A 169 33.75 -20.47 12.83
CA ILE A 169 32.78 -19.37 12.92
C ILE A 169 31.82 -19.45 11.73
N LEU A 170 30.55 -19.74 12.00
CA LEU A 170 29.46 -19.75 11.04
C LEU A 170 28.70 -18.43 11.10
N VAL A 171 29.06 -17.53 10.20
CA VAL A 171 28.45 -16.20 10.11
C VAL A 171 27.09 -16.32 9.41
N SER A 172 26.02 -15.86 10.07
CA SER A 172 24.73 -15.64 9.42
C SER A 172 24.87 -14.49 8.43
N PRO A 173 24.60 -14.72 7.14
CA PRO A 173 24.47 -13.62 6.18
C PRO A 173 23.35 -12.65 6.60
N PRO A 174 23.28 -11.46 5.97
CA PRO A 174 22.12 -10.59 6.10
C PRO A 174 20.83 -11.37 5.82
N ARG A 175 19.84 -11.16 6.67
CA ARG A 175 18.51 -11.76 6.51
C ARG A 175 17.84 -11.20 5.27
N ILE A 176 17.01 -12.02 4.64
CA ILE A 176 16.28 -11.69 3.42
C ILE A 176 14.78 -11.72 3.70
N ALA A 177 14.01 -10.89 3.00
CA ALA A 177 12.56 -10.95 3.09
C ALA A 177 12.05 -12.28 2.52
N THR A 178 11.08 -12.89 3.19
CA THR A 178 10.52 -14.16 2.74
C THR A 178 9.76 -14.00 1.42
N PRO A 179 9.76 -15.01 0.53
CA PRO A 179 9.01 -14.95 -0.72
C PRO A 179 7.51 -14.70 -0.50
N SER A 180 6.94 -15.21 0.58
CA SER A 180 5.53 -15.01 0.92
C SER A 180 5.22 -13.56 1.32
N SER A 181 6.09 -12.90 2.10
CA SER A 181 5.90 -11.48 2.42
C SER A 181 6.12 -10.56 1.22
N ILE A 182 7.10 -10.86 0.37
CA ILE A 182 7.30 -10.12 -0.90
C ILE A 182 6.08 -10.28 -1.80
N SER A 183 5.56 -11.51 -1.93
CA SER A 183 4.35 -11.77 -2.71
C SER A 183 3.15 -10.96 -2.20
N ARG A 184 2.94 -10.87 -0.88
CA ARG A 184 1.88 -10.03 -0.29
C ARG A 184 2.08 -8.54 -0.61
N LEU A 185 3.32 -8.04 -0.55
CA LEU A 185 3.65 -6.67 -0.93
C LEU A 185 3.33 -6.40 -2.40
N CYS A 186 3.82 -7.24 -3.32
CA CYS A 186 3.53 -7.11 -4.74
C CYS A 186 2.02 -7.17 -5.03
N GLN A 187 1.28 -8.07 -4.37
CA GLN A 187 -0.17 -8.18 -4.54
C GLN A 187 -0.91 -6.93 -4.06
N ALA A 188 -0.55 -6.37 -2.90
CA ALA A 188 -1.14 -5.14 -2.39
C ALA A 188 -0.87 -3.97 -3.36
N TYR A 189 0.38 -3.85 -3.83
CA TYR A 189 0.76 -2.85 -4.81
C TYR A 189 -0.02 -2.98 -6.14
N SER A 190 -0.13 -4.19 -6.69
CA SER A 190 -0.87 -4.44 -7.93
C SER A 190 -2.36 -4.11 -7.80
N ARG A 191 -2.97 -4.34 -6.61
CA ARG A 191 -4.37 -3.94 -6.36
C ARG A 191 -4.53 -2.42 -6.42
N LEU A 192 -3.66 -1.68 -5.74
CA LEU A 192 -3.69 -0.21 -5.77
C LEU A 192 -3.51 0.34 -7.19
N GLN A 193 -2.59 -0.23 -7.97
CA GLN A 193 -2.42 0.14 -9.38
C GLN A 193 -3.67 -0.16 -10.21
N HIS A 194 -4.27 -1.33 -10.00
CA HIS A 194 -5.47 -1.74 -10.73
C HIS A 194 -6.65 -0.82 -10.42
N ASP A 195 -6.87 -0.51 -9.14
CA ASP A 195 -7.96 0.37 -8.71
C ASP A 195 -7.77 1.78 -9.26
N ALA A 196 -6.54 2.31 -9.24
CA ALA A 196 -6.20 3.59 -9.84
C ALA A 196 -6.49 3.63 -11.36
N VAL A 197 -6.11 2.58 -12.09
CA VAL A 197 -6.39 2.47 -13.53
C VAL A 197 -7.89 2.33 -13.79
N LEU A 198 -8.60 1.53 -13.00
CA LEU A 198 -10.05 1.38 -13.12
C LEU A 198 -10.76 2.71 -12.88
N ASP A 199 -10.34 3.48 -11.89
CA ASP A 199 -10.93 4.77 -11.58
C ASP A 199 -10.66 5.80 -12.68
N GLU A 200 -9.46 5.79 -13.26
CA GLU A 200 -9.17 6.62 -14.44
C GLU A 200 -9.99 6.17 -15.66
N LEU A 201 -10.15 4.87 -15.91
CA LEU A 201 -11.01 4.37 -16.98
C LEU A 201 -12.47 4.77 -16.78
N LYS A 202 -12.98 4.68 -15.54
CA LYS A 202 -14.33 5.14 -15.20
C LYS A 202 -14.47 6.64 -15.42
N ARG A 203 -13.46 7.44 -15.08
CA ARG A 203 -13.41 8.88 -15.33
C ARG A 203 -13.40 9.19 -16.83
N LEU A 204 -12.65 8.44 -17.63
CA LEU A 204 -12.64 8.57 -19.08
C LEU A 204 -13.99 8.16 -19.69
N ALA A 205 -14.67 7.19 -19.09
CA ALA A 205 -16.03 6.78 -19.45
C ALA A 205 -17.12 7.70 -18.85
N SER A 206 -16.84 9.00 -18.64
CA SER A 206 -17.77 9.99 -18.07
C SER A 206 -18.78 10.58 -19.06
N ILE A 207 -18.60 10.31 -20.35
CA ILE A 207 -19.42 10.83 -21.45
C ILE A 207 -20.34 9.73 -21.99
N ASP A 208 -21.59 10.08 -22.27
CA ASP A 208 -22.52 9.22 -23.00
C ASP A 208 -22.09 9.11 -24.47
N TYR A 209 -21.89 7.87 -24.94
CA TYR A 209 -21.32 7.62 -26.26
C TYR A 209 -22.20 8.14 -27.42
N LEU A 210 -23.52 8.20 -27.22
CA LEU A 210 -24.44 8.62 -28.27
C LEU A 210 -24.51 10.15 -28.34
N THR A 211 -24.75 10.78 -27.20
CA THR A 211 -25.08 12.22 -27.11
C THR A 211 -23.87 13.11 -26.88
N GLN A 212 -22.71 12.53 -26.54
CA GLN A 212 -21.44 13.24 -26.28
C GLN A 212 -21.50 14.28 -25.15
N ILE A 213 -22.55 14.22 -24.32
CA ILE A 213 -22.65 14.95 -23.06
C ILE A 213 -22.35 14.01 -21.89
N PRO A 214 -22.10 14.51 -20.67
CA PRO A 214 -21.91 13.69 -19.48
C PRO A 214 -23.02 12.64 -19.29
N ASN A 215 -22.66 11.45 -18.81
CA ASN A 215 -23.62 10.39 -18.52
C ASN A 215 -24.18 10.48 -17.09
N ARG A 216 -25.12 9.59 -16.76
CA ARG A 216 -25.75 9.48 -15.44
C ARG A 216 -24.75 9.41 -14.29
N ARG A 217 -23.65 8.67 -14.43
CA ARG A 217 -22.65 8.57 -13.37
C ARG A 217 -22.03 9.93 -13.07
N THR A 218 -21.63 10.65 -14.12
CA THR A 218 -21.09 12.01 -13.99
C THR A 218 -22.14 12.97 -13.40
N CYS A 219 -23.41 12.77 -13.73
CA CYS A 219 -24.52 13.51 -13.11
C CYS A 219 -24.58 13.31 -11.59
N ASP A 220 -24.54 12.06 -11.12
CA ASP A 220 -24.60 11.74 -9.69
C ASP A 220 -23.39 12.33 -8.92
N GLU A 221 -22.20 12.26 -9.52
CA GLU A 221 -20.95 12.83 -8.96
C GLU A 221 -21.02 14.37 -8.86
N VAL A 222 -21.46 15.04 -9.93
CA VAL A 222 -21.64 16.51 -9.94
C VAL A 222 -22.74 16.93 -8.97
N LEU A 223 -23.86 16.23 -8.92
CA LEU A 223 -24.95 16.52 -8.00
C LEU A 223 -24.50 16.43 -6.55
N CYS A 224 -23.80 15.36 -6.16
CA CYS A 224 -23.24 15.22 -4.81
C CYS A 224 -22.28 16.37 -4.46
N ARG A 225 -21.42 16.77 -5.41
CA ARG A 225 -20.47 17.87 -5.22
C ARG A 225 -21.19 19.20 -5.01
N GLU A 226 -22.10 19.56 -5.91
CA GLU A 226 -22.82 20.84 -5.85
C GLU A 226 -23.79 20.90 -4.66
N TRP A 227 -24.40 19.78 -4.27
CA TRP A 227 -25.22 19.70 -3.05
C TRP A 227 -24.41 20.04 -1.80
N ASN A 228 -23.24 19.42 -1.64
CA ASN A 228 -22.36 19.67 -0.50
C ASN A 228 -21.87 21.12 -0.48
N ARG A 229 -21.58 21.69 -1.65
CA ARG A 229 -21.20 23.09 -1.80
C ARG A 229 -22.34 24.03 -1.41
N ALA A 230 -23.53 23.86 -1.99
CA ALA A 230 -24.70 24.68 -1.72
C ALA A 230 -25.06 24.67 -0.23
N ARG A 231 -24.99 23.49 0.42
CA ARG A 231 -25.20 23.36 1.86
C ARG A 231 -24.16 24.13 2.68
N ARG A 232 -22.89 24.13 2.27
CA ARG A 232 -21.82 24.85 2.96
C ARG A 232 -21.91 26.37 2.78
N GLU A 233 -22.19 26.80 1.55
CA GLU A 233 -22.27 28.21 1.16
C GLU A 233 -23.64 28.83 1.44
N GLN A 234 -24.63 28.02 1.84
CA GLN A 234 -26.03 28.42 2.03
C GLN A 234 -26.62 29.07 0.77
N THR A 235 -26.32 28.48 -0.40
CA THR A 235 -26.82 28.95 -1.70
C THR A 235 -27.90 28.03 -2.26
N THR A 236 -28.62 28.51 -3.28
CA THR A 236 -29.65 27.75 -3.96
C THR A 236 -29.05 26.77 -4.96
N LEU A 237 -29.64 25.59 -5.08
CA LEU A 237 -29.32 24.60 -6.10
C LEU A 237 -30.64 24.13 -6.73
N SER A 238 -30.76 24.30 -8.04
CA SER A 238 -31.91 23.82 -8.81
C SER A 238 -31.51 22.63 -9.68
N ILE A 239 -32.42 21.68 -9.83
CA ILE A 239 -32.22 20.45 -10.63
C ILE A 239 -33.50 20.23 -11.45
N ALA A 240 -33.34 19.87 -12.71
CA ALA A 240 -34.45 19.52 -13.59
C ALA A 240 -34.22 18.15 -14.24
N MET A 241 -35.28 17.35 -14.28
CA MET A 241 -35.36 16.14 -15.08
C MET A 241 -36.18 16.46 -16.33
N LEU A 242 -35.67 16.09 -17.49
CA LEU A 242 -36.26 16.32 -18.80
C LEU A 242 -36.51 14.97 -19.45
N ASP A 243 -37.62 14.85 -20.15
CA ASP A 243 -38.04 13.65 -20.89
C ASP A 243 -38.53 14.08 -22.28
N LEU A 244 -38.31 13.27 -23.32
CA LEU A 244 -38.78 13.60 -24.68
C LEU A 244 -40.17 13.03 -24.90
N ASP A 245 -41.15 13.92 -25.04
CA ASP A 245 -42.54 13.54 -25.30
C ASP A 245 -42.66 12.62 -26.53
N PHE A 246 -43.32 11.48 -26.35
CA PHE A 246 -43.64 10.51 -27.41
C PHE A 246 -42.44 9.93 -28.17
N PHE A 247 -41.23 9.91 -27.58
CA PHE A 247 -40.02 9.43 -28.26
C PHE A 247 -40.13 7.98 -28.76
N LYS A 248 -40.84 7.11 -28.01
CA LYS A 248 -41.16 5.75 -28.49
C LYS A 248 -41.93 5.76 -29.82
N HIS A 249 -42.97 6.57 -29.95
CA HIS A 249 -43.74 6.67 -31.20
C HIS A 249 -42.89 7.23 -32.35
N TYR A 250 -41.99 8.16 -32.04
CA TYR A 250 -41.02 8.68 -33.01
C TYR A 250 -40.11 7.56 -33.53
N ASN A 251 -39.53 6.75 -32.63
CA ASN A 251 -38.72 5.58 -32.98
C ASN A 251 -39.49 4.54 -33.80
N ASP A 252 -40.73 4.25 -33.40
CA ASP A 252 -41.57 3.27 -34.10
C ASP A 252 -41.90 3.70 -35.54
N HIS A 253 -41.97 5.02 -35.79
CA HIS A 253 -42.31 5.57 -37.11
C HIS A 253 -41.08 5.81 -38.00
N TYR A 254 -40.01 6.42 -37.45
CA TYR A 254 -38.82 6.85 -38.20
C TYR A 254 -37.62 5.90 -38.05
N GLY A 255 -37.70 4.93 -37.16
CA GLY A 255 -36.64 3.98 -36.85
C GLY A 255 -35.64 4.51 -35.83
N HIS A 256 -34.95 3.57 -35.15
CA HIS A 256 -34.00 3.89 -34.08
C HIS A 256 -32.83 4.79 -34.52
N THR A 257 -32.36 4.67 -35.76
CA THR A 257 -31.29 5.55 -36.27
C THR A 257 -31.72 7.02 -36.28
N ALA A 258 -32.97 7.31 -36.66
CA ALA A 258 -33.50 8.67 -36.61
C ALA A 258 -33.71 9.14 -35.15
N GLY A 259 -34.08 8.23 -34.26
CA GLY A 259 -34.15 8.52 -32.81
C GLY A 259 -32.78 8.87 -32.22
N ASP A 260 -31.73 8.17 -32.62
CA ASP A 260 -30.35 8.44 -32.19
C ASP A 260 -29.89 9.85 -32.63
N GLU A 261 -30.17 10.21 -33.88
CA GLU A 261 -29.92 11.57 -34.41
C GLU A 261 -30.74 12.63 -33.64
N CYS A 262 -32.00 12.33 -33.31
CA CYS A 262 -32.85 13.20 -32.51
C CYS A 262 -32.26 13.42 -31.11
N LEU A 263 -31.83 12.36 -30.41
CA LEU A 263 -31.21 12.46 -29.09
C LEU A 263 -29.92 13.28 -29.12
N GLN A 264 -29.10 13.10 -30.16
CA GLN A 264 -27.90 13.91 -30.38
C GLN A 264 -28.23 15.39 -30.54
N SER A 265 -29.25 15.70 -31.35
CA SER A 265 -29.70 17.08 -31.56
C SER A 265 -30.23 17.71 -30.27
N ILE A 266 -31.05 16.97 -29.50
CA ILE A 266 -31.59 17.47 -28.23
C ILE A 266 -30.48 17.70 -27.21
N ALA A 267 -29.52 16.78 -27.08
CA ALA A 267 -28.38 16.94 -26.19
C ALA A 267 -27.56 18.20 -26.53
N ALA A 268 -27.30 18.44 -27.82
CA ALA A 268 -26.61 19.64 -28.28
C ALA A 268 -27.41 20.92 -27.95
N THR A 269 -28.72 20.91 -28.14
CA THR A 269 -29.62 22.03 -27.82
C THR A 269 -29.59 22.35 -26.32
N ILE A 270 -29.78 21.34 -25.45
CA ILE A 270 -29.74 21.50 -24.00
C ILE A 270 -28.38 22.09 -23.58
N ASN A 271 -27.28 21.50 -24.04
CA ASN A 271 -25.93 21.94 -23.67
C ASN A 271 -25.64 23.38 -24.13
N SER A 272 -26.14 23.79 -25.31
CA SER A 272 -25.95 25.13 -25.85
C SER A 272 -26.76 26.22 -25.11
N ALA A 273 -27.86 25.81 -24.46
CA ALA A 273 -28.71 26.72 -23.69
C ALA A 273 -28.10 27.06 -22.32
N LEU A 274 -27.16 26.25 -21.83
CA LEU A 274 -26.42 26.50 -20.60
C LEU A 274 -25.39 27.61 -20.82
N ARG A 275 -25.39 28.62 -19.96
CA ARG A 275 -24.59 29.84 -20.17
C ARG A 275 -23.53 30.07 -19.13
N ARG A 276 -23.65 29.44 -17.95
CA ARG A 276 -22.70 29.62 -16.85
C ARG A 276 -21.74 28.44 -16.79
N PRO A 277 -20.46 28.67 -16.43
CA PRO A 277 -19.49 27.58 -16.29
C PRO A 277 -19.87 26.50 -15.26
N ALA A 278 -20.76 26.82 -14.33
CA ALA A 278 -21.24 25.90 -13.29
C ALA A 278 -22.53 25.17 -13.68
N ASP A 279 -23.20 25.61 -14.75
CA ASP A 279 -24.38 24.91 -15.25
C ASP A 279 -23.93 23.57 -15.85
N PHE A 280 -24.72 22.53 -15.65
CA PHE A 280 -24.35 21.18 -16.08
C PHE A 280 -25.56 20.44 -16.65
N CYS A 281 -25.35 19.67 -17.72
CA CYS A 281 -26.33 18.73 -18.23
C CYS A 281 -25.72 17.34 -18.42
N ALA A 282 -26.56 16.31 -18.29
CA ALA A 282 -26.19 14.93 -18.54
C ALA A 282 -27.36 14.13 -19.12
N ARG A 283 -27.07 13.06 -19.86
CA ARG A 283 -28.07 12.06 -20.21
C ARG A 283 -28.25 11.08 -19.05
N TYR A 284 -29.46 11.02 -18.51
CA TYR A 284 -29.78 10.17 -17.36
C TYR A 284 -30.05 8.72 -17.77
N GLY A 285 -30.72 8.51 -18.91
CA GLY A 285 -30.91 7.18 -19.50
C GLY A 285 -32.04 7.17 -20.52
N GLY A 286 -31.93 6.37 -21.59
CA GLY A 286 -32.94 6.35 -22.64
C GLY A 286 -33.13 7.74 -23.25
N GLU A 287 -34.33 8.31 -23.11
CA GLU A 287 -34.69 9.66 -23.53
C GLU A 287 -34.64 10.71 -22.40
N GLU A 288 -34.19 10.34 -21.21
CA GLU A 288 -34.16 11.25 -20.05
C GLU A 288 -32.84 12.03 -19.96
N PHE A 289 -32.95 13.32 -19.65
CA PHE A 289 -31.81 14.22 -19.42
C PHE A 289 -31.95 14.93 -18.08
N VAL A 290 -30.83 15.26 -17.44
CA VAL A 290 -30.79 16.06 -16.20
C VAL A 290 -30.04 17.34 -16.45
N VAL A 291 -30.54 18.44 -15.89
CA VAL A 291 -29.86 19.72 -15.79
C VAL A 291 -29.66 20.08 -14.31
N ILE A 292 -28.44 20.50 -13.96
CA ILE A 292 -28.05 20.97 -12.62
C ILE A 292 -27.64 22.43 -12.74
N LEU A 293 -28.27 23.31 -11.94
CA LEU A 293 -28.07 24.75 -11.95
C LEU A 293 -27.65 25.24 -10.55
N PRO A 294 -26.35 25.31 -10.25
CA PRO A 294 -25.84 25.87 -9.00
C PRO A 294 -26.15 27.37 -8.89
N ASN A 295 -26.34 27.86 -7.67
CA ASN A 295 -26.62 29.27 -7.36
C ASN A 295 -27.80 29.83 -8.18
N THR A 296 -28.82 29.01 -8.38
CA THR A 296 -29.99 29.34 -9.20
C THR A 296 -31.25 28.96 -8.42
N ASP A 297 -32.09 29.94 -8.16
CA ASP A 297 -33.40 29.75 -7.55
C ASP A 297 -34.43 29.22 -8.55
N SER A 298 -35.65 28.95 -8.08
CA SER A 298 -36.73 28.40 -8.92
C SER A 298 -37.05 29.28 -10.13
N ASP A 299 -37.11 30.60 -9.94
CA ASP A 299 -37.48 31.54 -11.00
C ASP A 299 -36.37 31.64 -12.07
N GLY A 300 -35.11 31.62 -11.65
CA GLY A 300 -33.96 31.51 -12.55
C GLY A 300 -33.94 30.19 -13.31
N ALA A 301 -34.22 29.08 -12.63
CA ALA A 301 -34.27 27.75 -13.24
C ALA A 301 -35.37 27.68 -14.31
N ILE A 302 -36.59 28.15 -14.01
CA ILE A 302 -37.71 28.17 -14.96
C ILE A 302 -37.33 28.95 -16.23
N LYS A 303 -36.65 30.09 -16.11
CA LYS A 303 -36.21 30.88 -17.27
C LYS A 303 -35.24 30.12 -18.17
N VAL A 304 -34.29 29.39 -17.56
CA VAL A 304 -33.31 28.58 -18.30
C VAL A 304 -34.01 27.41 -19.00
N LEU A 305 -34.89 26.70 -18.28
CA LEU A 305 -35.60 25.54 -18.81
C LEU A 305 -36.60 25.93 -19.91
N GLU A 306 -37.27 27.06 -19.78
CA GLU A 306 -38.18 27.56 -20.82
C GLU A 306 -37.41 27.99 -22.07
N ALA A 307 -36.22 28.58 -21.91
CA ALA A 307 -35.35 28.90 -23.05
C ALA A 307 -34.78 27.65 -23.74
N MET A 308 -34.63 26.52 -23.02
CA MET A 308 -34.27 25.23 -23.62
C MET A 308 -35.43 24.59 -24.40
N ARG A 309 -36.66 24.80 -23.94
CA ARG A 309 -37.87 24.20 -24.50
C ARG A 309 -38.29 24.84 -25.82
N GLN A 310 -37.94 26.11 -26.04
CA GLN A 310 -38.29 26.92 -27.22
C GLN A 310 -37.29 26.72 -28.37
#